data_AF-A0AAV0W9V8-F1
#
_entry.id   AF-A0AAV0W9V8-F1
#
_cell.length_a   1.000
_cell.length_b   1.000
_cell.length_c   1.000
_cell.angle_alpha   90.00
_cell.angle_beta   90.00
_cell.angle_gamma   90.00
#
_symmetry.space_group_name_H-M   'P 1'
#
loop_
_entity.id
_entity.type
_entity.pdbx_description
1 polymer ?
#
loop_
_entity_poly.entity_id
_entity_poly.type
_entity_poly.pdbx_seq_one_letter_code
_entity_poly.pdbx_strand_id
1 'polypeptide(L)'
;MLKQSEEHCQVKGKLNVKLKKMAVKKGATVDRYEVNKFKDQTVCEFFKQRMDETMSNLHINQLDCKWKAIKETLKVVTDTTIGKQKKVKKPWFNTSCEEALNRRQEAILQWINDHSFRQN
;
A
#
# COMPACT_ATOMS: atom_id res chain seq x y z
N MET A 1 40.83 -16.94 -21.25
CA MET A 1 39.73 -16.06 -21.72
C MET A 1 38.32 -16.45 -21.18
N LEU A 2 38.12 -17.58 -20.52
CA LEU A 2 36.78 -18.03 -20.07
C LEU A 2 36.21 -17.29 -18.84
N LYS A 3 37.06 -16.70 -17.99
CA LYS A 3 36.62 -16.11 -16.70
C LYS A 3 35.81 -14.81 -16.84
N GLN A 4 36.08 -13.99 -17.87
CA GLN A 4 35.33 -12.74 -18.12
C GLN A 4 33.90 -12.99 -18.64
N SER A 5 33.66 -14.13 -19.31
CA SER A 5 32.34 -14.50 -19.82
C SER A 5 31.35 -14.83 -18.70
N GLU A 6 31.84 -15.49 -17.65
CA GLU A 6 31.02 -15.99 -16.55
C GLU A 6 30.58 -14.85 -15.61
N GLU A 7 31.49 -13.92 -15.30
CA GLU A 7 31.19 -12.72 -14.53
C GLU A 7 30.20 -11.80 -15.25
N HIS A 8 30.37 -11.63 -16.57
CA HIS A 8 29.47 -10.83 -17.39
C HIS A 8 28.04 -11.38 -17.43
N CYS A 9 27.88 -12.71 -17.51
CA CYS A 9 26.58 -13.37 -17.41
C CYS A 9 25.95 -13.20 -16.02
N GLN A 10 26.74 -13.28 -14.96
CA GLN A 10 26.25 -13.11 -13.59
C GLN A 10 25.81 -11.67 -13.30
N VAL A 11 26.56 -10.67 -13.79
CA VAL A 11 26.20 -9.25 -13.69
C VAL A 11 24.94 -8.96 -14.48
N LYS A 12 24.81 -9.47 -15.72
CA LYS A 12 23.59 -9.37 -16.54
C LYS A 12 22.39 -9.98 -15.83
N GLY A 13 22.53 -11.17 -15.23
CA GLY A 13 21.48 -11.82 -14.45
C GLY A 13 21.03 -10.96 -13.27
N LYS A 14 21.98 -10.44 -12.47
CA LYS A 14 21.70 -9.56 -11.33
C LYS A 14 21.02 -8.25 -11.74
N LEU A 15 21.48 -7.63 -12.84
CA LEU A 15 20.88 -6.41 -13.38
C LEU A 15 19.45 -6.66 -13.85
N ASN A 16 19.20 -7.77 -14.57
CA ASN A 16 17.88 -8.11 -15.06
C ASN A 16 16.89 -8.39 -13.91
N VAL A 17 17.34 -9.06 -12.84
CA VAL A 17 16.54 -9.25 -11.62
C VAL A 17 16.23 -7.92 -10.93
N LYS A 18 17.19 -6.99 -10.84
CA LYS A 18 16.96 -5.64 -10.30
C LYS A 18 15.95 -4.86 -11.15
N LEU A 19 16.10 -4.87 -12.47
CA LEU A 19 15.18 -4.20 -13.40
C LEU A 19 13.76 -4.76 -13.30
N LYS A 20 13.60 -6.09 -13.26
CA LYS A 20 12.30 -6.74 -13.03
C LYS A 20 11.70 -6.36 -11.67
N LYS A 21 12.50 -6.34 -10.59
CA LYS A 21 12.03 -5.89 -9.26
C LYS A 21 11.59 -4.42 -9.26
N MET A 22 12.29 -3.54 -9.98
CA MET A 22 11.90 -2.13 -10.13
C MET A 22 10.64 -1.97 -10.97
N ALA A 23 10.46 -2.75 -12.02
CA ALA A 23 9.25 -2.75 -12.84
C ALA A 23 8.02 -3.22 -12.03
N VAL A 24 8.17 -4.23 -11.18
CA VAL A 24 7.09 -4.70 -10.29
C VAL A 24 6.68 -3.65 -9.25
N LYS A 25 7.63 -2.82 -8.77
CA LYS A 25 7.34 -1.71 -7.85
C LYS A 25 6.60 -0.53 -8.50
N LYS A 26 6.45 -0.52 -9.83
CA LYS A 26 5.87 0.61 -10.59
C LYS A 26 4.33 0.61 -10.61
N GLY A 27 3.68 -0.32 -9.92
CA GLY A 27 2.26 -0.21 -9.61
C GLY A 27 2.08 0.70 -8.41
N ALA A 28 1.44 1.85 -8.58
CA ALA A 28 1.00 2.65 -7.44
C ALA A 28 0.15 1.75 -6.53
N THR A 29 0.49 1.67 -5.24
CA THR A 29 -0.33 0.96 -4.26
C THR A 29 -1.65 1.72 -4.12
N VAL A 30 -2.67 1.33 -4.88
CA VAL A 30 -3.99 1.92 -4.79
C VAL A 30 -4.69 1.33 -3.56
N ASP A 31 -5.14 2.20 -2.65
CA ASP A 31 -6.00 1.81 -1.54
C ASP A 31 -7.27 1.14 -2.11
N ARG A 32 -7.59 -0.06 -1.63
CA ARG A 32 -8.81 -0.78 -2.02
C ARG A 32 -9.87 -0.56 -0.95
N TYR A 33 -11.11 -0.26 -1.35
CA TYR A 33 -12.24 0.01 -0.46
C TYR A 33 -13.37 -1.01 -0.66
N GLU A 34 -14.18 -1.22 0.38
CA GLU A 34 -15.35 -2.12 0.34
C GLU A 34 -16.52 -1.49 -0.44
N VAL A 35 -16.34 -1.27 -1.75
CA VAL A 35 -17.33 -0.63 -2.63
C VAL A 35 -18.69 -1.33 -2.65
N ASN A 36 -18.74 -2.62 -2.27
CA ASN A 36 -19.98 -3.36 -2.11
C ASN A 36 -20.92 -2.76 -1.05
N LYS A 37 -20.40 -1.99 -0.09
CA LYS A 37 -21.22 -1.31 0.91
C LYS A 37 -22.10 -0.21 0.32
N PHE A 38 -21.77 0.33 -0.86
CA PHE A 38 -22.63 1.28 -1.56
C PHE A 38 -23.90 0.65 -2.16
N LYS A 39 -24.05 -0.68 -2.09
CA LYS A 39 -25.35 -1.33 -2.38
C LYS A 39 -26.41 -0.97 -1.33
N ASP A 40 -25.98 -0.55 -0.14
CA ASP A 40 -26.87 -0.04 0.89
C ASP A 40 -27.12 1.46 0.66
N GLN A 41 -28.39 1.80 0.45
CA GLN A 41 -28.82 3.18 0.20
C GLN A 41 -28.48 4.11 1.37
N THR A 42 -28.55 3.62 2.61
CA THR A 42 -28.25 4.41 3.81
C THR A 42 -26.77 4.80 3.86
N VAL A 43 -25.88 3.89 3.45
CA VAL A 43 -24.44 4.14 3.35
C VAL A 43 -24.14 5.16 2.25
N CYS A 44 -24.86 5.08 1.13
CA CYS A 44 -24.75 6.07 0.05
C CYS A 44 -25.19 7.47 0.49
N GLU A 45 -26.30 7.58 1.20
CA GLU A 45 -26.82 8.86 1.72
C GLU A 45 -25.88 9.45 2.77
N PHE A 46 -25.41 8.63 3.71
CA PHE A 46 -24.43 9.06 4.71
C PHE A 46 -23.12 9.53 4.07
N PHE A 47 -22.64 8.83 3.04
CA PHE A 47 -21.44 9.25 2.29
C PHE A 47 -21.65 10.61 1.64
N LYS A 48 -22.77 10.83 0.94
CA LYS A 48 -23.08 12.11 0.28
C LYS A 48 -23.14 13.24 1.29
N GLN A 49 -23.89 13.06 2.37
CA GLN A 49 -24.00 14.05 3.43
C GLN A 49 -22.62 14.44 3.99
N ARG A 50 -21.80 13.43 4.32
CA ARG A 50 -20.49 13.67 4.91
C ARG A 50 -19.51 14.31 3.93
N MET A 51 -19.61 13.99 2.65
CA MET A 51 -18.86 14.67 1.59
C MET A 51 -19.27 16.15 1.50
N ASP A 52 -20.57 16.44 1.43
CA ASP A 52 -21.10 17.80 1.29
C ASP A 52 -20.70 18.66 2.48
N GLU A 53 -20.89 18.17 3.72
CA GLU A 53 -20.49 18.86 4.95
C GLU A 53 -18.99 19.18 4.95
N THR A 54 -18.15 18.21 4.58
CA THR A 54 -16.70 18.41 4.62
C THR A 54 -16.24 19.34 3.50
N MET A 55 -16.87 19.28 2.32
CA MET A 55 -16.57 20.13 1.17
C MET A 55 -17.01 21.57 1.37
N SER A 56 -18.16 21.81 1.99
CA SER A 56 -18.61 23.17 2.36
C SER A 56 -17.67 23.86 3.35
N ASN A 57 -16.96 23.08 4.17
CA ASN A 57 -16.00 23.60 5.14
C ASN A 57 -14.59 23.87 4.56
N LEU A 58 -14.33 23.49 3.30
CA LEU A 58 -13.03 23.72 2.65
C LEU A 58 -12.90 25.18 2.16
N HIS A 59 -12.33 26.04 2.99
CA HIS A 59 -11.96 27.40 2.58
C HIS A 59 -10.59 27.40 1.88
N ILE A 60 -10.57 27.52 0.55
CA ILE A 60 -9.32 27.35 -0.21
C ILE A 60 -9.15 28.43 -1.28
N ASN A 61 -8.05 29.17 -1.18
CA ASN A 61 -7.73 30.32 -2.02
C ASN A 61 -6.92 29.99 -3.29
N GLN A 62 -6.42 28.75 -3.46
CA GLN A 62 -5.62 28.32 -4.61
C GLN A 62 -6.08 26.97 -5.20
N LEU A 63 -6.04 26.85 -6.53
CA LEU A 63 -6.59 25.71 -7.28
C LEU A 63 -5.88 24.37 -6.98
N ASP A 64 -4.55 24.34 -6.91
CA ASP A 64 -3.81 23.11 -6.59
C ASP A 64 -4.06 22.65 -5.15
N CYS A 65 -4.16 23.60 -4.22
CA CYS A 65 -4.57 23.35 -2.85
C CYS A 65 -6.00 22.79 -2.79
N LYS A 66 -6.91 23.23 -3.68
CA LYS A 66 -8.27 22.69 -3.79
C LYS A 66 -8.24 21.23 -4.18
N TRP A 67 -7.48 20.89 -5.22
CA TRP A 67 -7.46 19.51 -5.72
C TRP A 67 -6.82 18.54 -4.72
N LYS A 68 -5.79 18.99 -4.00
CA LYS A 68 -5.18 18.19 -2.92
C LYS A 68 -6.19 17.97 -1.77
N ALA A 69 -6.84 19.02 -1.30
CA ALA A 69 -7.80 18.94 -0.21
C ALA A 69 -9.03 18.09 -0.56
N ILE A 70 -9.53 18.17 -1.80
CA ILE A 70 -10.63 17.32 -2.28
C ILE A 70 -10.21 15.85 -2.26
N LYS A 71 -9.00 15.52 -2.75
CA LYS A 71 -8.48 14.14 -2.72
C LYS A 71 -8.34 13.61 -1.30
N GLU A 72 -7.83 14.42 -0.39
CA GLU A 72 -7.70 14.04 1.03
C GLU A 72 -9.06 13.85 1.69
N THR A 73 -9.99 14.78 1.45
CA THR A 73 -11.38 14.69 1.94
C THR A 73 -12.06 13.43 1.44
N LEU A 74 -12.00 13.17 0.13
CA LEU A 74 -12.53 11.95 -0.47
C LEU A 74 -11.94 10.71 0.19
N LYS A 75 -10.63 10.70 0.43
CA LYS A 75 -9.96 9.58 1.09
C LYS A 75 -10.50 9.35 2.50
N VAL A 76 -10.59 10.41 3.31
CA VAL A 76 -11.06 10.34 4.70
C VAL A 76 -12.53 9.92 4.78
N VAL A 77 -13.40 10.52 3.97
CA VAL A 77 -14.83 10.17 3.96
C VAL A 77 -15.02 8.74 3.47
N THR A 78 -14.29 8.31 2.44
CA THR A 78 -14.37 6.93 1.94
C THR A 78 -13.90 5.93 3.00
N ASP A 79 -12.79 6.20 3.68
CA ASP A 79 -12.26 5.31 4.73
C ASP A 79 -13.19 5.23 5.95
N THR A 80 -13.82 6.34 6.33
CA THR A 80 -14.77 6.35 7.46
C THR A 80 -16.12 5.71 7.12
N THR A 81 -16.59 5.84 5.87
CA THR A 81 -17.94 5.41 5.50
C THR A 81 -17.98 3.95 5.07
N ILE A 82 -17.07 3.55 4.16
CA ILE A 82 -17.04 2.18 3.63
C ILE A 82 -15.83 1.38 4.11
N GLY A 83 -14.73 2.06 4.45
CA GLY A 83 -13.51 1.42 4.94
C GLY A 83 -12.77 0.60 3.88
N LYS A 84 -11.58 0.15 4.26
CA LYS A 84 -10.69 -0.60 3.36
C LYS A 84 -11.14 -2.03 3.14
N GLN A 85 -10.90 -2.50 1.93
CA GLN A 85 -11.12 -3.89 1.58
C GLN A 85 -10.20 -4.79 2.39
N LYS A 86 -10.77 -5.76 3.11
CA LYS A 86 -9.95 -6.73 3.84
C LYS A 86 -9.20 -7.60 2.85
N LYS A 87 -7.90 -7.81 3.10
CA LYS A 87 -7.12 -8.77 2.34
C LYS A 87 -7.62 -10.16 2.69
N VAL A 88 -8.37 -10.77 1.78
CA VAL A 88 -8.78 -12.17 1.92
C VAL A 88 -7.53 -13.04 1.76
N LYS A 89 -7.24 -13.85 2.79
CA LYS A 89 -6.17 -14.85 2.73
C LYS A 89 -6.45 -15.80 1.57
N LYS A 90 -5.41 -16.18 0.83
CA LYS A 90 -5.58 -17.15 -0.26
C LYS A 90 -6.02 -18.49 0.35
N PRO A 91 -6.82 -19.31 -0.35
CA PRO A 91 -7.28 -20.60 0.18
C PRO A 91 -6.16 -21.55 0.62
N TRP A 92 -5.01 -21.47 -0.03
CA TRP A 92 -3.82 -22.28 0.31
C TRP A 92 -2.99 -21.69 1.46
N PHE A 93 -3.28 -20.46 1.91
CA PHE A 93 -2.54 -19.79 2.97
C PHE A 93 -3.11 -20.21 4.33
N ASN A 94 -2.59 -21.33 4.83
CA ASN A 94 -3.00 -21.94 6.09
C ASN A 94 -2.24 -21.36 7.30
N THR A 95 -2.60 -21.82 8.51
CA THR A 95 -1.99 -21.36 9.78
C THR A 95 -0.48 -21.56 9.81
N SER A 96 0.02 -22.67 9.25
CA SER A 96 1.47 -22.92 9.18
C SER A 96 2.20 -21.89 8.32
N CYS A 97 1.61 -21.48 7.18
CA CYS A 97 2.15 -20.39 6.37
C CYS A 97 2.14 -19.04 7.13
N GLU A 98 1.09 -18.78 7.92
CA GLU A 98 0.99 -17.56 8.73
C GLU A 98 2.04 -17.52 9.83
N GLU A 99 2.22 -18.61 10.57
CA GLU A 99 3.25 -18.72 11.60
C GLU A 99 4.66 -18.54 11.01
N ALA A 100 4.95 -19.17 9.87
CA ALA A 100 6.23 -19.02 9.19
C ALA A 100 6.48 -17.57 8.73
N LEU A 101 5.42 -16.88 8.27
CA LEU A 101 5.51 -15.47 7.91
C LEU A 101 5.78 -14.60 9.14
N ASN A 102 5.07 -14.84 10.25
CA ASN A 102 5.22 -14.08 11.49
C ASN A 102 6.62 -14.24 12.08
N ARG A 103 7.14 -15.47 12.17
CA ARG A 103 8.53 -15.73 12.62
C ARG A 103 9.55 -14.97 11.78
N ARG A 104 9.35 -14.91 10.46
CA ARG A 104 10.21 -14.14 9.57
C ARG A 104 10.12 -12.63 9.84
N GLN A 105 8.92 -12.11 10.08
CA GLN A 105 8.73 -10.68 10.39
C GLN A 105 9.38 -10.32 11.73
N GLU A 106 9.21 -11.16 12.75
CA GLU A 106 9.85 -11.00 14.07
C GLU A 106 11.38 -11.00 13.94
N ALA A 107 11.95 -11.94 13.18
CA ALA A 107 13.40 -11.98 12.95
C ALA A 107 13.90 -10.72 12.20
N ILE A 108 13.14 -10.20 11.24
CA ILE A 108 13.46 -8.94 10.56
C ILE A 108 13.42 -7.76 11.54
N LEU A 109 12.40 -7.68 12.40
CA LEU A 109 12.27 -6.62 13.40
C LEU A 109 13.42 -6.66 14.42
N GLN A 110 13.77 -7.84 14.91
CA GLN A 110 14.93 -8.04 15.77
C GLN A 110 16.22 -7.58 15.08
N TRP A 111 16.44 -7.98 13.83
CA TRP A 111 17.61 -7.58 13.06
C TRP A 111 17.70 -6.06 12.84
N ILE A 112 16.57 -5.40 12.56
CA ILE A 112 16.51 -3.93 12.43
C ILE A 112 16.86 -3.26 13.76
N ASN A 113 16.28 -3.73 14.87
CA ASN A 113 16.55 -3.17 16.19
C ASN A 113 18.03 -3.37 16.58
N ASP A 114 18.59 -4.56 16.38
CA ASP A 114 20.00 -4.85 16.68
C ASP A 114 20.97 -3.98 15.86
N HIS A 115 20.60 -3.60 14.63
CA HIS A 115 21.39 -2.66 13.83
C HIS A 115 21.20 -1.19 14.24
N SER A 116 20.06 -0.82 14.79
CA SER A 116 19.85 0.53 15.34
C SER A 116 20.68 0.80 16.60
N PHE A 117 21.09 -0.26 17.33
CA PHE A 117 21.98 -0.16 18.50
C PHE A 117 23.47 0.00 18.17
N ARG A 118 23.91 -0.18 16.91
CA ARG A 118 25.35 -0.08 16.54
C ARG A 118 25.79 1.30 16.03
N GLN A 119 24.92 2.32 16.07
CA GLN A 119 25.24 3.68 15.62
C GLN A 119 25.20 4.76 16.72
N ASN A 120 25.17 4.36 18.01
CA ASN A 120 25.40 5.27 19.13
C ASN A 120 26.74 4.97 19.80
#